data_AF-A0A2D5H436-F1
#
_entry.id   AF-A0A2D5H436-F1
#
_cell.length_a   1.000
_cell.length_b   1.000
_cell.length_c   1.000
_cell.angle_alpha   90.00
_cell.angle_beta   90.00
_cell.angle_gamma   90.00
#
_symmetry.space_group_name_H-M   'P 1'
#
loop_
_entity.id
_entity.type
_entity.pdbx_description
1 polymer ?
#
loop_
_entity_poly.entity_id
_entity_poly.type
_entity_poly.pdbx_seq_one_letter_code
_entity_poly.pdbx_strand_id
1 'polypeptide(L)'
;MTDQGYRTFLTTILITLLLISSRTSAADKKIDFQRDIAPILQKHCLGCHQDRVRQGGLALHSAVETYKGGESGEIIDPGNPDSSYLMDLITPHDGAAEMPQDAAPLTEDEVQAFRLWIKQGAHWPDHLELEPPVLWSLKSLQRPQVPAIAQPSSEFPIRNPIDAFIAARHQSAKVQPAPQASKRTLIRRLYLDLTGLLPTPEEVAVFVADEDPAAYEKLVDKLLASPHFGERWGRFWLDLARYADSDGYLGDSIRPHAWVYREWVIQAINEDMPFDQFSIEQLAGDLLEKPTDTQLIATGFHRNTLSNTEAGVDLELYRTKELVDRVNTTGMIWLGFTLGCAECHDHKHDPISQKEFYQFYSFFNNADDSSVKVSRDWDKAEYQSKQQQWQPAYDKVLDSLQEFEKPDLTAEQKAEITTILDKYRKSSDLKKITSHYQTKQPGWDKLYSQLEKLLKSRPSPPSIRAPTFKERTKDRRDTFVHVRGIYNQHGEQVTPGTPAVLPEFNSGESLTNRLDLAHWLFQENNPLTPRVAVNRIWQHLFARGLVATPNDFGTKGEPPTHPLLLD
;
A
#
# COMPACT_ATOMS: atom_id res chain seq x y z
N MET A 1 81.70 1.95 -44.97
CA MET A 1 80.95 0.72 -44.62
C MET A 1 80.04 1.09 -43.47
N THR A 2 78.75 0.88 -43.67
CA THR A 2 77.68 1.78 -43.25
C THR A 2 77.06 1.43 -41.89
N ASP A 3 76.90 2.47 -41.08
CA ASP A 3 76.27 2.57 -39.74
C ASP A 3 74.76 2.23 -39.71
N GLN A 4 74.28 1.54 -40.74
CA GLN A 4 72.87 1.23 -40.98
C GLN A 4 72.52 -0.23 -40.63
N GLY A 5 73.52 -1.11 -40.54
CA GLY A 5 73.35 -2.52 -40.18
C GLY A 5 73.30 -2.80 -38.66
N TYR A 6 73.91 -1.95 -37.84
CA TYR A 6 73.93 -2.15 -36.38
C TYR A 6 72.62 -1.70 -35.70
N ARG A 7 71.96 -0.68 -36.25
CA ARG A 7 70.69 -0.16 -35.72
C ARG A 7 69.50 -1.09 -35.96
N THR A 8 69.48 -1.83 -37.07
CA THR A 8 68.42 -2.80 -37.42
C THR A 8 68.56 -4.11 -36.64
N PHE A 9 69.78 -4.56 -36.33
CA PHE A 9 69.98 -5.78 -35.53
C PHE A 9 69.58 -5.57 -34.05
N LEU A 10 69.86 -4.39 -33.48
CA LEU A 10 69.48 -4.06 -32.10
C LEU A 10 67.97 -3.78 -31.93
N THR A 11 67.28 -3.20 -32.93
CA THR A 11 65.82 -3.01 -32.87
C THR A 11 65.05 -4.32 -33.01
N THR A 12 65.56 -5.28 -33.79
CA THR A 12 64.90 -6.58 -33.96
C THR A 12 65.04 -7.45 -32.71
N ILE A 13 66.18 -7.41 -32.00
CA ILE A 13 66.36 -8.12 -30.71
C ILE A 13 65.54 -7.47 -29.59
N LEU A 14 65.40 -6.13 -29.56
CA LEU A 14 64.57 -5.45 -28.55
C LEU A 14 63.07 -5.71 -28.75
N ILE A 15 62.58 -5.77 -30.00
CA ILE A 15 61.17 -6.07 -30.29
C ILE A 15 60.85 -7.56 -30.04
N THR A 16 61.80 -8.46 -30.25
CA THR A 16 61.60 -9.89 -29.95
C THR A 16 61.69 -10.19 -28.44
N LEU A 17 62.46 -9.41 -27.66
CA LEU A 17 62.47 -9.50 -26.18
C LEU A 17 61.28 -8.78 -25.50
N LEU A 18 60.65 -7.79 -26.16
CA LEU A 18 59.43 -7.14 -25.66
C LEU A 18 58.13 -7.90 -26.00
N LEU A 19 58.15 -8.83 -26.97
CA LEU A 19 56.99 -9.67 -27.31
C LEU A 19 56.94 -11.01 -26.54
N ILE A 20 57.95 -11.33 -25.73
CA ILE A 20 58.01 -12.58 -24.94
C ILE A 20 57.71 -12.36 -23.44
N SER A 21 57.62 -11.10 -22.97
CA SER A 21 57.43 -10.80 -21.54
C SER A 21 56.01 -10.36 -21.13
N SER A 22 55.01 -10.50 -22.02
CA SER A 22 53.61 -10.15 -21.73
C SER A 22 52.66 -11.31 -21.94
N ARG A 23 53.10 -12.54 -21.65
CA ARG A 23 52.21 -13.61 -21.20
C ARG A 23 52.43 -13.80 -19.71
N THR A 24 52.02 -12.80 -18.93
CA THR A 24 51.63 -13.07 -17.55
C THR A 24 50.48 -14.06 -17.62
N SER A 25 50.83 -15.32 -17.36
CA SER A 25 49.97 -16.40 -16.93
C SER A 25 48.73 -15.86 -16.21
N ALA A 26 47.57 -15.90 -16.87
CA ALA A 26 46.28 -15.83 -16.19
C ALA A 26 46.06 -17.06 -15.26
N ALA A 27 46.98 -18.04 -15.30
CA ALA A 27 46.89 -19.28 -14.55
C ALA A 27 47.36 -19.18 -13.08
N ASP A 28 47.95 -18.04 -12.65
CA ASP A 28 48.47 -17.87 -11.27
C ASP A 28 47.62 -16.95 -10.38
N LYS A 29 46.42 -16.52 -10.81
CA LYS A 29 45.54 -15.72 -9.96
C LYS A 29 44.88 -16.62 -8.90
N LYS A 30 45.36 -16.53 -7.66
CA LYS A 30 44.73 -17.21 -6.51
C LYS A 30 43.35 -16.62 -6.25
N ILE A 31 42.33 -17.47 -6.35
CA ILE A 31 40.94 -17.09 -6.05
C ILE A 31 40.74 -17.17 -4.54
N ASP A 32 40.21 -16.09 -3.98
CA ASP A 32 39.74 -16.05 -2.60
C ASP A 32 38.22 -16.22 -2.62
N PHE A 33 37.71 -17.24 -1.93
CA PHE A 33 36.28 -17.53 -1.96
C PHE A 33 35.43 -16.34 -1.49
N GLN A 34 35.79 -15.72 -0.36
CA GLN A 34 35.00 -14.64 0.23
C GLN A 34 35.03 -13.36 -0.61
N ARG A 35 36.16 -13.06 -1.27
CA ARG A 35 36.30 -11.88 -2.12
C ARG A 35 35.72 -12.08 -3.52
N ASP A 36 35.96 -13.24 -4.13
CA ASP A 36 35.76 -13.43 -5.57
C ASP A 36 34.53 -14.29 -5.92
N ILE A 37 34.12 -15.23 -5.05
CA ILE A 37 33.03 -16.18 -5.34
C ILE A 37 31.77 -15.86 -4.55
N ALA A 38 31.91 -15.60 -3.24
CA ALA A 38 30.81 -15.28 -2.35
C ALA A 38 29.90 -14.16 -2.88
N PRO A 39 30.42 -13.02 -3.40
CA PRO A 39 29.55 -11.98 -3.95
C PRO A 39 28.74 -12.44 -5.17
N ILE A 40 29.27 -13.36 -5.97
CA ILE A 40 28.60 -13.90 -7.16
C ILE A 40 27.48 -14.84 -6.73
N LEU A 41 27.76 -15.78 -5.80
CA LEU A 41 26.76 -16.68 -5.22
C LEU A 41 25.64 -15.90 -4.54
N GLN A 42 25.98 -14.92 -3.70
CA GLN A 42 25.02 -14.05 -3.04
C GLN A 42 24.12 -13.36 -4.07
N LYS A 43 24.72 -12.70 -5.06
CA LYS A 43 23.98 -11.91 -6.05
C LYS A 43 23.08 -12.73 -6.97
N HIS A 44 23.57 -13.89 -7.45
CA HIS A 44 22.94 -14.61 -8.55
C HIS A 44 22.31 -15.95 -8.17
N CYS A 45 22.66 -16.52 -7.02
CA CYS A 45 22.30 -17.89 -6.66
C CYS A 45 21.45 -17.99 -5.39
N LEU A 46 21.77 -17.21 -4.34
CA LEU A 46 21.12 -17.36 -3.03
C LEU A 46 19.66 -16.91 -2.97
N GLY A 47 19.15 -16.22 -4.00
CA GLY A 47 17.71 -15.96 -4.10
C GLY A 47 16.85 -17.23 -4.21
N CYS A 48 17.39 -18.29 -4.84
CA CYS A 48 16.66 -19.54 -5.12
C CYS A 48 17.32 -20.80 -4.54
N HIS A 49 18.60 -20.72 -4.13
CA HIS A 49 19.38 -21.84 -3.61
C HIS A 49 19.95 -21.50 -2.22
N GLN A 50 19.08 -21.35 -1.24
CA GLN A 50 19.41 -21.07 0.16
C GLN A 50 18.65 -22.00 1.11
N ASP A 51 18.84 -21.87 2.43
CA ASP A 51 18.25 -22.81 3.38
C ASP A 51 16.72 -22.88 3.31
N ARG A 52 16.08 -21.69 3.23
CA ARG A 52 14.62 -21.54 3.18
C ARG A 52 14.02 -21.86 1.81
N VAL A 53 14.78 -21.70 0.72
CA VAL A 53 14.33 -21.89 -0.66
C VAL A 53 15.37 -22.75 -1.39
N ARG A 54 15.05 -24.02 -1.62
CA ARG A 54 15.96 -25.04 -2.18
C ARG A 54 15.51 -25.50 -3.56
N GLN A 55 15.60 -24.64 -4.58
CA GLN A 55 15.25 -25.05 -5.94
C GLN A 55 16.16 -26.18 -6.41
N GLY A 56 15.57 -27.23 -6.99
CA GLY A 56 16.29 -28.47 -7.35
C GLY A 56 16.92 -29.17 -6.15
N GLY A 57 16.40 -28.97 -4.93
CA GLY A 57 16.94 -29.53 -3.68
C GLY A 57 18.28 -28.94 -3.22
N LEU A 58 18.83 -27.95 -3.94
CA LEU A 58 20.16 -27.41 -3.73
C LEU A 58 20.15 -26.17 -2.82
N ALA A 59 21.11 -26.10 -1.91
CA ALA A 59 21.38 -24.92 -1.07
C ALA A 59 22.87 -24.52 -1.15
N LEU A 60 23.13 -23.26 -1.47
CA LEU A 60 24.47 -22.71 -1.75
C LEU A 60 24.94 -21.71 -0.69
N HIS A 61 24.30 -21.67 0.48
CA HIS A 61 24.62 -20.70 1.54
C HIS A 61 25.77 -21.17 2.46
N SER A 62 26.15 -22.45 2.43
CA SER A 62 27.26 -22.97 3.22
C SER A 62 28.01 -24.08 2.48
N ALA A 63 29.26 -24.34 2.87
CA ALA A 63 30.02 -25.47 2.34
C ALA A 63 29.27 -26.80 2.54
N VAL A 64 28.78 -27.03 3.77
CA VAL A 64 28.11 -28.27 4.15
C VAL A 64 26.91 -28.55 3.25
N GLU A 65 26.09 -27.54 2.99
CA GLU A 65 24.90 -27.70 2.16
C GLU A 65 25.24 -27.81 0.66
N THR A 66 26.23 -27.06 0.20
CA THR A 66 26.68 -27.09 -1.21
C THR A 66 27.20 -28.47 -1.58
N TYR A 67 27.99 -29.10 -0.70
CA TYR A 67 28.56 -30.44 -0.91
C TYR A 67 27.56 -31.58 -0.70
N LYS A 68 26.41 -31.35 -0.06
CA LYS A 68 25.32 -32.33 -0.05
C LYS A 68 24.69 -32.52 -1.45
N GLY A 69 24.84 -31.53 -2.33
CA GLY A 69 24.26 -31.54 -3.66
C GLY A 69 22.76 -31.28 -3.68
N GLY A 70 22.17 -31.38 -4.86
CA GLY A 70 20.73 -31.25 -5.09
C GLY A 70 20.10 -32.56 -5.58
N GLU A 71 18.90 -32.48 -6.13
CA GLU A 71 18.20 -33.59 -6.77
C GLU A 71 18.99 -34.20 -7.94
N SER A 72 19.83 -33.38 -8.60
CA SER A 72 20.75 -33.80 -9.68
C SER A 72 22.08 -34.38 -9.16
N GLY A 73 22.26 -34.49 -7.84
CA GLY A 73 23.49 -34.95 -7.20
C GLY A 73 24.49 -33.84 -6.90
N GLU A 74 25.76 -34.20 -6.82
CA GLU A 74 26.87 -33.27 -6.56
C GLU A 74 27.06 -32.30 -7.73
N ILE A 75 27.21 -31.01 -7.43
CA ILE A 75 27.28 -29.95 -8.44
C ILE A 75 28.70 -29.43 -8.69
N ILE A 76 29.64 -29.72 -7.79
CA ILE A 76 31.01 -29.25 -7.82
C ILE A 76 31.93 -30.45 -7.64
N ASP A 77 32.86 -30.66 -8.58
CA ASP A 77 33.94 -31.63 -8.51
C ASP A 77 35.27 -30.88 -8.22
N PRO A 78 35.74 -30.86 -6.96
CA PRO A 78 36.93 -30.09 -6.58
C PRO A 78 38.17 -30.47 -7.40
N GLY A 79 38.75 -29.48 -8.06
CA GLY A 79 39.93 -29.62 -8.92
C GLY A 79 39.60 -29.87 -10.39
N ASN A 80 38.35 -30.19 -10.73
CA ASN A 80 37.94 -30.50 -12.10
C ASN A 80 36.73 -29.67 -12.55
N PRO A 81 36.97 -28.48 -13.14
CA PRO A 81 35.88 -27.61 -13.59
C PRO A 81 35.09 -28.19 -14.77
N ASP A 82 35.70 -29.06 -15.60
CA ASP A 82 35.04 -29.59 -16.80
C ASP A 82 34.09 -30.75 -16.49
N SER A 83 34.18 -31.35 -15.31
CA SER A 83 33.22 -32.35 -14.79
C SER A 83 32.23 -31.77 -13.79
N SER A 84 32.39 -30.50 -13.40
CA SER A 84 31.52 -29.85 -12.41
C SER A 84 30.23 -29.37 -13.08
N TYR A 85 29.09 -29.98 -12.71
CA TYR A 85 27.79 -29.64 -13.28
C TYR A 85 27.41 -28.16 -13.11
N LEU A 86 27.88 -27.50 -12.04
CA LEU A 86 27.74 -26.04 -11.88
C LEU A 86 28.24 -25.27 -13.10
N MET A 87 29.36 -25.69 -13.70
CA MET A 87 29.94 -25.03 -14.87
C MET A 87 29.07 -25.17 -16.11
N ASP A 88 28.40 -26.32 -16.28
CA ASP A 88 27.46 -26.54 -17.38
C ASP A 88 26.24 -25.62 -17.28
N LEU A 89 25.77 -25.38 -16.05
CA LEU A 89 24.60 -24.54 -15.80
C LEU A 89 24.88 -23.04 -16.00
N ILE A 90 26.04 -22.55 -15.57
CA ILE A 90 26.36 -21.11 -15.56
C ILE A 90 27.09 -20.62 -16.80
N THR A 91 27.62 -21.52 -17.64
CA THR A 91 28.36 -21.14 -18.84
C THR A 91 27.38 -20.76 -19.96
N PRO A 92 27.43 -19.53 -20.49
CA PRO A 92 26.51 -19.15 -21.56
C PRO A 92 26.81 -19.87 -22.88
N HIS A 93 25.77 -20.40 -23.51
CA HIS A 93 25.77 -20.93 -24.88
C HIS A 93 24.78 -20.11 -25.72
N ASP A 94 25.23 -19.58 -26.86
CA ASP A 94 24.44 -18.71 -27.74
C ASP A 94 23.80 -17.49 -27.04
N GLY A 95 24.46 -16.96 -26.01
CA GLY A 95 24.04 -15.77 -25.27
C GLY A 95 23.07 -16.02 -24.12
N ALA A 96 22.75 -17.28 -23.80
CA ALA A 96 21.93 -17.66 -22.65
C ALA A 96 22.62 -18.77 -21.83
N ALA A 97 22.36 -18.83 -20.53
CA ALA A 97 22.79 -19.91 -19.64
C ALA A 97 21.55 -20.52 -18.98
N GLU A 98 21.62 -21.78 -18.51
CA GLU A 98 20.51 -22.38 -17.76
C GLU A 98 20.33 -21.70 -16.40
N MET A 99 21.42 -21.24 -15.81
CA MET A 99 21.43 -20.45 -14.57
C MET A 99 22.24 -19.16 -14.75
N PRO A 100 21.73 -18.02 -14.22
CA PRO A 100 20.54 -17.89 -13.38
C PRO A 100 19.24 -17.80 -14.21
N GLN A 101 18.19 -18.51 -13.81
CA GLN A 101 16.88 -18.47 -14.48
C GLN A 101 16.22 -17.09 -14.36
N ASP A 102 15.55 -16.66 -15.45
CA ASP A 102 14.85 -15.36 -15.53
C ASP A 102 15.73 -14.14 -15.21
N ALA A 103 17.06 -14.25 -15.38
CA ALA A 103 18.02 -13.17 -15.18
C ALA A 103 19.08 -13.15 -16.29
N ALA A 104 19.89 -12.09 -16.32
CA ALA A 104 21.04 -12.04 -17.21
C ALA A 104 22.06 -13.14 -16.84
N PRO A 105 22.67 -13.83 -17.82
CA PRO A 105 23.75 -14.76 -17.56
C PRO A 105 24.91 -14.11 -16.82
N LEU A 106 25.72 -14.93 -16.13
CA LEU A 106 26.96 -14.45 -15.52
C LEU A 106 27.88 -13.88 -16.60
N THR A 107 28.62 -12.83 -16.23
CA THR A 107 29.67 -12.28 -17.08
C THR A 107 30.81 -13.29 -17.28
N GLU A 108 31.57 -13.15 -18.36
CA GLU A 108 32.72 -14.02 -18.61
C GLU A 108 33.69 -14.05 -17.42
N ASP A 109 33.95 -12.91 -16.78
CA ASP A 109 34.80 -12.82 -15.60
C ASP A 109 34.24 -13.59 -14.39
N GLU A 110 32.93 -13.54 -14.16
CA GLU A 110 32.26 -14.28 -13.08
C GLU A 110 32.32 -15.81 -13.33
N VAL A 111 32.08 -16.25 -14.58
CA VAL A 111 32.22 -17.67 -14.97
C VAL A 111 33.66 -18.14 -14.83
N GLN A 112 34.64 -17.32 -15.25
CA GLN A 112 36.06 -17.64 -15.09
C GLN A 112 36.48 -17.69 -13.62
N ALA A 113 35.89 -16.86 -12.75
CA ALA A 113 36.14 -16.94 -11.31
C ALA A 113 35.73 -18.31 -10.75
N PHE A 114 34.52 -18.79 -11.06
CA PHE A 114 34.08 -20.14 -10.67
C PHE A 114 34.97 -21.24 -11.22
N ARG A 115 35.33 -21.16 -12.52
CA ARG A 115 36.23 -22.13 -13.15
C ARG A 115 37.59 -22.22 -12.45
N LEU A 116 38.19 -21.07 -12.12
CA LEU A 116 39.47 -21.01 -11.43
C LEU A 116 39.37 -21.48 -9.98
N TRP A 117 38.29 -21.12 -9.28
CA TRP A 117 38.04 -21.57 -7.91
C TRP A 117 37.89 -23.09 -7.83
N ILE A 118 37.08 -23.68 -8.70
CA ILE A 118 36.91 -25.14 -8.77
C ILE A 118 38.24 -25.81 -9.09
N LYS A 119 38.98 -25.31 -10.09
CA LYS A 119 40.32 -25.82 -10.44
C LYS A 119 41.31 -25.75 -9.27
N GLN A 120 41.16 -24.76 -8.38
CA GLN A 120 41.98 -24.60 -7.17
C GLN A 120 41.49 -25.46 -5.98
N GLY A 121 40.57 -26.40 -6.23
CA GLY A 121 40.04 -27.34 -5.23
C GLY A 121 38.77 -26.87 -4.52
N ALA A 122 38.07 -25.86 -5.08
CA ALA A 122 36.80 -25.35 -4.58
C ALA A 122 36.80 -25.04 -3.07
N HIS A 123 37.93 -24.54 -2.54
CA HIS A 123 38.05 -24.34 -1.10
C HIS A 123 37.04 -23.31 -0.60
N TRP A 124 36.21 -23.73 0.35
CA TRP A 124 35.22 -22.93 1.04
C TRP A 124 35.55 -22.96 2.54
N PRO A 125 35.59 -21.81 3.24
CA PRO A 125 35.85 -21.80 4.69
C PRO A 125 34.71 -22.44 5.50
N ASP A 126 34.98 -23.49 6.29
CA ASP A 126 33.96 -24.31 6.97
C ASP A 126 32.95 -23.54 7.85
N HIS A 127 33.32 -22.35 8.35
CA HIS A 127 32.48 -21.51 9.21
C HIS A 127 31.79 -20.34 8.47
N LEU A 128 32.04 -20.20 7.17
CA LEU A 128 31.47 -19.12 6.38
C LEU A 128 30.12 -19.54 5.83
N GLU A 129 29.06 -19.04 6.45
CA GLU A 129 27.71 -19.04 5.89
C GLU A 129 27.50 -17.73 5.13
N LEU A 130 27.09 -17.86 3.87
CA LEU A 130 26.71 -16.74 3.04
C LEU A 130 25.27 -16.39 3.32
N GLU A 131 25.06 -15.20 3.86
CA GLU A 131 23.74 -14.61 3.87
C GLU A 131 23.34 -14.20 2.44
N PRO A 132 22.08 -14.40 2.02
CA PRO A 132 21.59 -13.76 0.81
C PRO A 132 21.86 -12.25 0.89
N PRO A 133 22.13 -11.58 -0.24
CA PRO A 133 22.29 -10.14 -0.23
C PRO A 133 21.00 -9.56 0.34
N VAL A 134 21.12 -8.86 1.47
CA VAL A 134 19.97 -8.19 2.08
C VAL A 134 19.36 -7.30 1.01
N LEU A 135 18.13 -7.64 0.63
CA LEU A 135 17.35 -6.90 -0.35
C LEU A 135 17.49 -5.41 -0.05
N TRP A 136 17.74 -4.59 -1.08
CA TRP A 136 18.06 -3.18 -0.87
C TRP A 136 17.03 -2.47 0.00
N SER A 137 15.76 -2.86 -0.10
CA SER A 137 14.60 -2.33 0.61
C SER A 137 14.49 -2.80 2.06
N LEU A 138 15.20 -3.85 2.44
CA LEU A 138 15.26 -4.40 3.79
C LEU A 138 16.44 -3.88 4.61
N LYS A 139 17.36 -3.16 3.98
CA LYS A 139 18.45 -2.50 4.69
C LYS A 139 17.88 -1.45 5.65
N SER A 140 18.41 -1.40 6.86
CA SER A 140 18.04 -0.38 7.85
C SER A 140 18.17 1.01 7.27
N LEU A 141 17.21 1.87 7.59
CA LEU A 141 17.23 3.27 7.17
C LEU A 141 18.38 4.00 7.86
N GLN A 142 19.15 4.73 7.08
CA GLN A 142 20.21 5.60 7.59
C GLN A 142 20.04 6.97 6.99
N ARG A 143 20.07 8.00 7.83
CA ARG A 143 19.97 9.38 7.35
C ARG A 143 21.20 9.69 6.48
N PRO A 144 21.03 9.95 5.18
CA PRO A 144 22.17 10.15 4.29
C PRO A 144 22.83 11.50 4.56
N GLN A 145 24.15 11.56 4.35
CA GLN A 145 24.86 12.83 4.37
C GLN A 145 24.47 13.65 3.14
N VAL A 146 23.97 14.86 3.36
CA VAL A 146 23.59 15.78 2.28
C VAL A 146 24.85 16.16 1.46
N PRO A 147 24.83 15.98 0.12
CA PRO A 147 25.99 16.29 -0.72
C PRO A 147 26.37 17.77 -0.66
N ALA A 148 27.65 18.05 -0.50
CA ALA A 148 28.18 19.41 -0.61
C ALA A 148 28.43 19.76 -2.08
N ILE A 149 27.69 20.72 -2.63
CA ILE A 149 27.84 21.18 -4.01
C ILE A 149 28.69 22.45 -4.04
N ALA A 150 29.91 22.33 -4.59
CA ALA A 150 30.88 23.43 -4.60
C ALA A 150 30.50 24.59 -5.53
N GLN A 151 29.77 24.32 -6.61
CA GLN A 151 29.33 25.32 -7.59
C GLN A 151 27.88 25.03 -8.01
N PRO A 152 26.88 25.52 -7.26
CA PRO A 152 25.49 25.38 -7.66
C PRO A 152 25.23 26.14 -8.96
N SER A 153 24.44 25.55 -9.86
CA SER A 153 24.01 26.22 -11.08
C SER A 153 23.07 27.38 -10.74
N SER A 154 23.20 28.52 -11.42
CA SER A 154 22.24 29.62 -11.31
C SER A 154 20.84 29.21 -11.79
N GLU A 155 20.75 28.27 -12.73
CA GLU A 155 19.49 27.73 -13.25
C GLU A 155 18.82 26.73 -12.28
N PHE A 156 19.57 26.19 -11.30
CA PHE A 156 19.06 25.24 -10.32
C PHE A 156 19.65 25.55 -8.93
N PRO A 157 19.11 26.58 -8.25
CA PRO A 157 19.55 26.94 -6.92
C PRO A 157 19.20 25.85 -5.91
N ILE A 158 20.11 25.57 -4.98
CA ILE A 158 19.89 24.60 -3.91
C ILE A 158 19.13 25.30 -2.78
N ARG A 159 17.84 24.98 -2.62
CA ARG A 159 16.97 25.58 -1.60
C ARG A 159 16.77 24.65 -0.40
N ASN A 160 16.82 23.35 -0.64
CA ASN A 160 16.64 22.31 0.38
C ASN A 160 17.57 21.10 0.11
N PRO A 161 17.60 20.11 1.03
CA PRO A 161 18.42 18.91 0.83
C PRO A 161 18.09 18.08 -0.41
N ILE A 162 16.82 18.03 -0.84
CA ILE A 162 16.39 17.31 -2.06
C ILE A 162 17.10 17.90 -3.29
N ASP A 163 17.17 19.23 -3.38
CA ASP A 163 17.88 19.92 -4.46
C ASP A 163 19.37 19.57 -4.48
N ALA A 164 20.00 19.41 -3.31
CA ALA A 164 21.42 19.04 -3.23
C ALA A 164 21.69 17.64 -3.79
N PHE A 165 20.81 16.66 -3.52
CA PHE A 165 20.91 15.32 -4.11
C PHE A 165 20.70 15.33 -5.62
N ILE A 166 19.72 16.09 -6.12
CA ILE A 166 19.46 16.24 -7.56
C ILE A 166 20.65 16.93 -8.25
N ALA A 167 21.18 18.00 -7.66
CA ALA A 167 22.34 18.74 -8.18
C ALA A 167 23.60 17.86 -8.22
N ALA A 168 23.84 17.04 -7.19
CA ALA A 168 24.93 16.06 -7.20
C ALA A 168 24.79 15.10 -8.37
N ARG A 169 23.57 14.61 -8.64
CA ARG A 169 23.32 13.71 -9.77
C ARG A 169 23.57 14.40 -11.10
N HIS A 170 23.08 15.63 -11.30
CA HIS A 170 23.35 16.43 -12.51
C HIS A 170 24.86 16.58 -12.76
N GLN A 171 25.64 16.93 -11.73
CA GLN A 171 27.10 17.07 -11.85
C GLN A 171 27.76 15.74 -12.24
N SER A 172 27.39 14.64 -11.57
CA SER A 172 27.94 13.31 -11.88
C SER A 172 27.60 12.83 -13.31
N ALA A 173 26.39 13.15 -13.78
CA ALA A 173 25.90 12.78 -15.09
C ALA A 173 26.32 13.76 -16.19
N LYS A 174 26.98 14.88 -15.84
CA LYS A 174 27.33 15.98 -16.75
C LYS A 174 26.11 16.54 -17.49
N VAL A 175 24.96 16.57 -16.81
CA VAL A 175 23.70 17.12 -17.32
C VAL A 175 23.51 18.52 -16.75
N GLN A 176 23.20 19.48 -17.62
CA GLN A 176 22.85 20.83 -17.19
C GLN A 176 21.36 20.89 -16.84
N PRO A 177 20.97 21.51 -15.71
CA PRO A 177 19.58 21.70 -15.36
C PRO A 177 18.83 22.52 -16.42
N ALA A 178 17.55 22.23 -16.62
CA ALA A 178 16.68 23.05 -17.45
C ALA A 178 16.42 24.41 -16.77
N PRO A 179 16.25 25.50 -17.54
CA PRO A 179 15.92 26.80 -16.98
C PRO A 179 14.54 26.77 -16.28
N GLN A 180 14.36 27.65 -15.29
CA GLN A 180 13.10 27.76 -14.58
C GLN A 180 11.95 28.10 -15.54
N ALA A 181 10.82 27.40 -15.39
CA ALA A 181 9.65 27.64 -16.21
C ALA A 181 9.05 29.03 -15.94
N SER A 182 8.36 29.58 -16.95
CA SER A 182 7.68 30.88 -16.81
C SER A 182 6.65 30.86 -15.67
N LYS A 183 6.38 32.02 -15.05
CA LYS A 183 5.33 32.15 -14.00
C LYS A 183 3.98 31.60 -14.46
N ARG A 184 3.60 31.83 -15.72
CA ARG A 184 2.36 31.29 -16.32
C ARG A 184 2.33 29.76 -16.32
N THR A 185 3.46 29.12 -16.61
CA THR A 185 3.60 27.66 -16.59
C THR A 185 3.58 27.13 -15.14
N LEU A 186 4.28 27.81 -14.23
CA LEU A 186 4.37 27.39 -12.83
C LEU A 186 3.02 27.39 -12.13
N ILE A 187 2.23 28.47 -12.23
CA ILE A 187 0.88 28.50 -11.61
C ILE A 187 -0.02 27.40 -12.17
N ARG A 188 0.01 27.15 -13.49
CA ARG A 188 -0.79 26.08 -14.09
C ARG A 188 -0.40 24.71 -13.54
N ARG A 189 0.89 24.42 -13.39
CA ARG A 189 1.38 23.14 -12.82
C ARG A 189 0.95 23.01 -11.37
N LEU A 190 1.18 24.04 -10.54
CA LEU A 190 0.80 24.02 -9.13
C LEU A 190 -0.69 23.72 -8.91
N TYR A 191 -1.59 24.38 -9.64
CA TYR A 191 -3.02 24.12 -9.54
C TYR A 191 -3.37 22.68 -9.98
N LEU A 192 -2.82 22.19 -11.09
CA LEU A 192 -3.12 20.83 -11.56
C LEU A 192 -2.56 19.75 -10.63
N ASP A 193 -1.36 19.95 -10.09
CA ASP A 193 -0.68 18.98 -9.25
C ASP A 193 -1.31 18.95 -7.84
N LEU A 194 -1.58 20.12 -7.24
CA LEU A 194 -2.09 20.22 -5.88
C LEU A 194 -3.61 20.08 -5.78
N THR A 195 -4.39 20.71 -6.67
CA THR A 195 -5.86 20.72 -6.59
C THR A 195 -6.55 19.97 -7.73
N GLY A 196 -5.83 19.59 -8.78
CA GLY A 196 -6.42 18.94 -9.96
C GLY A 196 -7.25 19.88 -10.83
N LEU A 197 -7.30 21.17 -10.52
CA LEU A 197 -8.10 22.17 -11.20
C LEU A 197 -7.20 23.14 -11.99
N LEU A 198 -7.80 24.01 -12.80
CA LEU A 198 -7.09 25.10 -13.47
C LEU A 198 -7.27 26.40 -12.68
N PRO A 199 -6.24 27.28 -12.64
CA PRO A 199 -6.39 28.62 -12.06
C PRO A 199 -7.32 29.47 -12.93
N THR A 200 -8.00 30.45 -12.32
CA THR A 200 -8.77 31.42 -13.13
C THR A 200 -7.83 32.38 -13.87
N PRO A 201 -8.27 33.00 -14.98
CA PRO A 201 -7.48 34.01 -15.69
C PRO A 201 -7.00 35.17 -14.79
N GLU A 202 -7.82 35.57 -13.83
CA GLU A 202 -7.51 36.62 -12.85
C GLU A 202 -6.40 36.19 -11.89
N GLU A 203 -6.46 34.96 -11.36
CA GLU A 203 -5.42 34.41 -10.50
C GLU A 203 -4.07 34.31 -11.22
N VAL A 204 -4.09 33.93 -12.51
CA VAL A 204 -2.89 33.95 -13.36
C VAL A 204 -2.34 35.36 -13.53
N ALA A 205 -3.19 36.35 -13.80
CA ALA A 205 -2.75 37.73 -13.97
C ALA A 205 -2.09 38.28 -12.69
N VAL A 206 -2.69 38.02 -11.52
CA VAL A 206 -2.15 38.42 -10.22
C VAL A 206 -0.80 37.77 -9.96
N PHE A 207 -0.68 36.45 -10.08
CA PHE A 207 0.58 35.74 -9.81
C PHE A 207 1.71 36.13 -10.76
N VAL A 208 1.40 36.35 -12.05
CA VAL A 208 2.42 36.75 -13.03
C VAL A 208 2.97 38.15 -12.72
N ALA A 209 2.12 39.06 -12.26
CA ALA A 209 2.48 40.43 -11.90
C ALA A 209 3.14 40.55 -10.51
N ASP A 210 3.05 39.53 -9.66
CA ASP A 210 3.59 39.56 -8.30
C ASP A 210 5.13 39.48 -8.31
N GLU A 211 5.81 40.56 -7.93
CA GLU A 211 7.28 40.65 -7.90
C GLU A 211 7.90 40.15 -6.58
N ASP A 212 7.09 39.70 -5.62
CA ASP A 212 7.60 39.14 -4.37
C ASP A 212 8.45 37.88 -4.64
N PRO A 213 9.72 37.83 -4.16
CA PRO A 213 10.56 36.64 -4.27
C PRO A 213 9.93 35.37 -3.69
N ALA A 214 9.00 35.49 -2.74
CA ALA A 214 8.28 34.40 -2.09
C ALA A 214 6.88 34.13 -2.69
N ALA A 215 6.54 34.75 -3.83
CA ALA A 215 5.21 34.60 -4.45
C ALA A 215 4.88 33.13 -4.76
N TYR A 216 5.88 32.34 -5.15
CA TYR A 216 5.71 30.92 -5.47
C TYR A 216 5.35 30.10 -4.23
N GLU A 217 6.10 30.25 -3.15
CA GLU A 217 5.90 29.56 -1.87
C GLU A 217 4.55 29.94 -1.26
N LYS A 218 4.19 31.22 -1.27
CA LYS A 218 2.87 31.68 -0.82
C LYS A 218 1.72 31.07 -1.61
N LEU A 219 1.91 30.88 -2.91
CA LEU A 219 0.90 30.23 -3.74
C LEU A 219 0.80 28.73 -3.41
N VAL A 220 1.93 28.05 -3.18
CA VAL A 220 1.94 26.65 -2.72
C VAL A 220 1.16 26.53 -1.41
N ASP A 221 1.46 27.36 -0.40
CA ASP A 221 0.76 27.35 0.90
C ASP A 221 -0.75 27.61 0.74
N LYS A 222 -1.14 28.58 -0.12
CA LYS A 222 -2.56 28.84 -0.43
C LYS A 222 -3.25 27.60 -1.00
N LEU A 223 -2.58 26.87 -1.90
CA LEU A 223 -3.16 25.70 -2.56
C LEU A 223 -3.20 24.47 -1.65
N LEU A 224 -2.18 24.27 -0.81
CA LEU A 224 -2.17 23.22 0.21
C LEU A 224 -3.29 23.44 1.24
N ALA A 225 -3.58 24.70 1.61
CA ALA A 225 -4.68 25.06 2.49
C ALA A 225 -6.07 25.02 1.83
N SER A 226 -6.16 24.71 0.53
CA SER A 226 -7.44 24.62 -0.18
C SER A 226 -8.12 23.30 0.11
N PRO A 227 -9.46 23.25 0.33
CA PRO A 227 -10.17 21.99 0.50
C PRO A 227 -10.04 21.05 -0.71
N HIS A 228 -9.80 21.60 -1.90
CA HIS A 228 -9.57 20.85 -3.13
C HIS A 228 -8.26 20.06 -3.12
N PHE A 229 -7.31 20.38 -2.23
CA PHE A 229 -6.08 19.60 -2.06
C PHE A 229 -6.41 18.18 -1.58
N GLY A 230 -7.18 18.05 -0.49
CA GLY A 230 -7.65 16.77 0.03
C GLY A 230 -8.54 16.01 -0.95
N GLU A 231 -9.36 16.69 -1.75
CA GLU A 231 -10.15 16.04 -2.82
C GLU A 231 -9.25 15.42 -3.89
N ARG A 232 -8.21 16.16 -4.32
CA ARG A 232 -7.25 15.71 -5.33
C ARG A 232 -6.39 14.56 -4.83
N TRP A 233 -5.78 14.73 -3.65
CA TRP A 233 -4.82 13.78 -3.09
C TRP A 233 -5.51 12.57 -2.46
N GLY A 234 -6.71 12.77 -1.88
CA GLY A 234 -7.55 11.69 -1.38
C GLY A 234 -7.89 10.66 -2.44
N ARG A 235 -8.09 11.07 -3.70
CA ARG A 235 -8.33 10.14 -4.81
C ARG A 235 -7.22 9.08 -4.96
N PHE A 236 -5.96 9.48 -4.84
CA PHE A 236 -4.84 8.53 -4.94
C PHE A 236 -4.85 7.52 -3.80
N TRP A 237 -5.17 7.98 -2.59
CA TRP A 237 -5.33 7.07 -1.45
C TRP A 237 -6.53 6.15 -1.60
N LEU A 238 -7.66 6.66 -2.09
CA LEU A 238 -8.88 5.89 -2.29
C LEU A 238 -8.71 4.79 -3.34
N ASP A 239 -7.90 5.03 -4.37
CA ASP A 239 -7.50 4.00 -5.34
C ASP A 239 -6.73 2.86 -4.62
N LEU A 240 -5.80 3.18 -3.71
CA LEU A 240 -5.08 2.19 -2.90
C LEU A 240 -5.99 1.45 -1.93
N ALA A 241 -6.90 2.18 -1.27
CA ALA A 241 -7.89 1.64 -0.36
C ALA A 241 -9.00 0.84 -1.08
N ARG A 242 -8.95 0.77 -2.42
CA ARG A 242 -9.90 0.05 -3.28
C ARG A 242 -11.33 0.52 -3.08
N TYR A 243 -11.49 1.81 -2.83
CA TYR A 243 -12.78 2.44 -2.62
C TYR A 243 -13.66 2.28 -3.87
N ALA A 244 -14.90 1.85 -3.65
CA ALA A 244 -15.94 1.82 -4.67
C ALA A 244 -17.29 2.16 -4.03
N ASP A 245 -18.15 2.82 -4.81
CA ASP A 245 -19.54 3.12 -4.42
C ASP A 245 -20.47 1.89 -4.59
N SER A 246 -19.97 0.73 -4.99
CA SER A 246 -20.74 -0.50 -5.19
C SER A 246 -20.05 -1.75 -4.61
N ASP A 247 -20.83 -2.81 -4.41
CA ASP A 247 -20.38 -4.07 -3.77
C ASP A 247 -19.55 -4.99 -4.68
N GLY A 248 -19.65 -4.81 -6.01
CA GLY A 248 -19.12 -5.71 -7.02
C GLY A 248 -19.92 -7.01 -7.16
N TYR A 249 -19.29 -8.02 -7.75
CA TYR A 249 -19.94 -9.28 -8.18
C TYR A 249 -21.13 -9.04 -9.13
N LEU A 250 -22.02 -10.02 -9.30
CA LEU A 250 -23.11 -9.94 -10.28
C LEU A 250 -24.22 -8.97 -9.82
N GLY A 251 -24.48 -8.93 -8.51
CA GLY A 251 -25.48 -8.03 -7.93
C GLY A 251 -25.10 -6.55 -7.90
N ASP A 252 -23.80 -6.23 -7.90
CA ASP A 252 -23.18 -4.89 -7.94
C ASP A 252 -24.02 -3.74 -7.35
N SER A 253 -24.51 -3.94 -6.13
CA SER A 253 -25.42 -2.99 -5.49
C SER A 253 -24.68 -1.76 -4.97
N ILE A 254 -25.34 -0.60 -4.99
CA ILE A 254 -24.76 0.64 -4.47
C ILE A 254 -24.59 0.52 -2.95
N ARG A 255 -23.42 0.94 -2.46
CA ARG A 255 -23.08 1.10 -1.04
C ARG A 255 -23.55 2.48 -0.56
N PRO A 256 -24.73 2.60 0.07
CA PRO A 256 -25.38 3.90 0.28
C PRO A 256 -24.59 4.88 1.15
N HIS A 257 -23.68 4.39 2.00
CA HIS A 257 -22.92 5.19 2.96
C HIS A 257 -21.41 4.98 2.87
N ALA A 258 -20.89 4.31 1.83
CA ALA A 258 -19.44 4.12 1.66
C ALA A 258 -18.70 5.47 1.58
N TRP A 259 -19.34 6.46 0.95
CA TRP A 259 -18.82 7.83 0.83
C TRP A 259 -18.43 8.46 2.17
N VAL A 260 -18.95 8.01 3.30
CA VAL A 260 -18.54 8.56 4.61
C VAL A 260 -17.06 8.32 4.89
N TYR A 261 -16.50 7.17 4.49
CA TYR A 261 -15.06 6.90 4.56
C TYR A 261 -14.27 7.76 3.58
N ARG A 262 -14.79 7.97 2.36
CA ARG A 262 -14.18 8.88 1.38
C ARG A 262 -14.00 10.28 1.94
N GLU A 263 -15.04 10.83 2.56
CA GLU A 263 -14.98 12.15 3.18
C GLU A 263 -14.00 12.20 4.34
N TRP A 264 -13.89 11.12 5.13
CA TRP A 264 -12.88 11.02 6.17
C TRP A 264 -11.46 11.11 5.61
N VAL A 265 -11.17 10.40 4.52
CA VAL A 265 -9.84 10.47 3.85
C VAL A 265 -9.55 11.89 3.37
N ILE A 266 -10.52 12.55 2.72
CA ILE A 266 -10.37 13.92 2.23
C ILE A 266 -10.09 14.89 3.38
N GLN A 267 -10.84 14.74 4.49
CA GLN A 267 -10.68 15.58 5.67
C GLN A 267 -9.32 15.36 6.34
N ALA A 268 -8.91 14.10 6.53
CA ALA A 268 -7.63 13.78 7.17
C ALA A 268 -6.43 14.36 6.39
N ILE A 269 -6.49 14.37 5.06
CA ILE A 269 -5.46 14.99 4.23
C ILE A 269 -5.49 16.52 4.35
N ASN A 270 -6.67 17.14 4.33
CA ASN A 270 -6.80 18.59 4.48
C ASN A 270 -6.39 19.10 5.88
N GLU A 271 -6.50 18.25 6.89
CA GLU A 271 -6.07 18.55 8.26
C GLU A 271 -4.57 18.30 8.49
N ASP A 272 -3.83 17.89 7.46
CA ASP A 272 -2.41 17.52 7.53
C ASP A 272 -2.15 16.46 8.61
N MET A 273 -3.03 15.45 8.67
CA MET A 273 -2.92 14.37 9.65
C MET A 273 -1.59 13.62 9.46
N PRO A 274 -0.79 13.43 10.53
CA PRO A 274 0.43 12.64 10.47
C PRO A 274 0.18 11.24 9.88
N PHE A 275 1.07 10.79 9.00
CA PHE A 275 0.85 9.56 8.22
C PHE A 275 0.74 8.29 9.10
N ASP A 276 1.44 8.27 10.23
CA ASP A 276 1.33 7.22 11.26
C ASP A 276 -0.07 7.21 11.88
N GLN A 277 -0.57 8.37 12.33
CA GLN A 277 -1.93 8.48 12.85
C GLN A 277 -2.97 8.11 11.80
N PHE A 278 -2.86 8.64 10.59
CA PHE A 278 -3.74 8.33 9.47
C PHE A 278 -3.81 6.84 9.17
N SER A 279 -2.68 6.13 9.30
CA SER A 279 -2.60 4.69 9.09
C SER A 279 -3.16 3.90 10.28
N ILE A 280 -2.83 4.28 11.51
CA ILE A 280 -3.30 3.63 12.74
C ILE A 280 -4.83 3.71 12.83
N GLU A 281 -5.42 4.87 12.58
CA GLU A 281 -6.89 5.03 12.64
C GLU A 281 -7.59 4.14 11.61
N GLN A 282 -7.03 3.97 10.40
CA GLN A 282 -7.60 3.08 9.39
C GLN A 282 -7.44 1.60 9.72
N LEU A 283 -6.29 1.19 10.26
CA LEU A 283 -6.02 -0.20 10.57
C LEU A 283 -6.73 -0.66 11.85
N ALA A 284 -6.83 0.21 12.85
CA ALA A 284 -7.20 -0.14 14.22
C ALA A 284 -7.89 0.99 15.00
N GLY A 285 -8.54 1.96 14.34
CA GLY A 285 -9.23 3.06 15.00
C GLY A 285 -10.30 2.62 16.01
N ASP A 286 -10.89 1.42 15.85
CA ASP A 286 -11.84 0.83 16.79
C ASP A 286 -11.22 0.31 18.09
N LEU A 287 -9.90 0.14 18.10
CA LEU A 287 -9.12 -0.39 19.22
C LEU A 287 -8.41 0.69 20.04
N LEU A 288 -8.49 1.95 19.62
CA LEU A 288 -7.97 3.10 20.38
C LEU A 288 -8.73 3.27 21.70
N GLU A 289 -8.10 3.90 22.69
CA GLU A 289 -8.78 4.19 23.96
C GLU A 289 -9.94 5.17 23.72
N LYS A 290 -11.17 4.74 24.00
CA LYS A 290 -12.40 5.53 23.85
C LYS A 290 -12.49 6.14 22.43
N PRO A 291 -12.63 5.28 21.40
CA PRO A 291 -12.51 5.72 20.01
C PRO A 291 -13.63 6.71 19.68
N THR A 292 -13.27 7.78 18.99
CA THR A 292 -14.23 8.76 18.46
C THR A 292 -14.98 8.20 17.25
N ASP A 293 -16.14 8.78 16.91
CA ASP A 293 -16.87 8.38 15.69
C ASP A 293 -15.98 8.51 14.43
N THR A 294 -15.14 9.53 14.36
CA THR A 294 -14.15 9.74 13.28
C THR A 294 -13.16 8.58 13.19
N GLN A 295 -12.60 8.13 14.31
CA GLN A 295 -11.69 6.99 14.35
C GLN A 295 -12.38 5.66 14.01
N LEU A 296 -13.66 5.51 14.39
CA LEU A 296 -14.47 4.37 13.96
C LEU A 296 -14.71 4.39 12.44
N ILE A 297 -14.99 5.55 11.86
CA ILE A 297 -15.19 5.73 10.41
C ILE A 297 -13.91 5.41 9.62
N ALA A 298 -12.74 5.74 10.17
CA ALA A 298 -11.44 5.44 9.54
C ALA A 298 -11.28 3.94 9.23
N THR A 299 -11.77 3.07 10.11
CA THR A 299 -11.77 1.60 9.90
C THR A 299 -12.62 1.14 8.71
N GLY A 300 -13.39 2.05 8.09
CA GLY A 300 -14.03 1.86 6.79
C GLY A 300 -13.06 1.41 5.69
N PHE A 301 -11.75 1.64 5.84
CA PHE A 301 -10.71 1.03 5.00
C PHE A 301 -10.91 -0.48 4.82
N HIS A 302 -11.23 -1.22 5.89
CA HIS A 302 -11.46 -2.67 5.85
C HIS A 302 -12.80 -3.08 5.23
N ARG A 303 -13.68 -2.13 4.98
CA ARG A 303 -15.04 -2.32 4.42
C ARG A 303 -15.09 -2.11 2.91
N ASN A 304 -13.96 -1.82 2.27
CA ASN A 304 -13.87 -1.63 0.82
C ASN A 304 -13.75 -2.94 0.03
N THR A 305 -13.52 -4.08 0.70
CA THR A 305 -13.46 -5.41 0.08
C THR A 305 -14.73 -5.73 -0.71
N LEU A 306 -14.63 -6.50 -1.79
CA LEU A 306 -15.83 -6.97 -2.50
C LEU A 306 -16.66 -7.86 -1.58
N SER A 307 -17.97 -7.62 -1.53
CA SER A 307 -18.89 -8.37 -0.67
C SER A 307 -19.88 -9.14 -1.54
N ASN A 308 -20.08 -10.42 -1.26
CA ASN A 308 -21.08 -11.23 -1.96
C ASN A 308 -22.16 -11.72 -0.99
N THR A 309 -23.38 -11.27 -1.22
CA THR A 309 -24.57 -11.65 -0.43
C THR A 309 -25.65 -12.33 -1.28
N GLU A 310 -25.29 -12.78 -2.48
CA GLU A 310 -26.19 -13.45 -3.41
C GLU A 310 -26.72 -14.78 -2.84
N ALA A 311 -27.91 -15.20 -3.27
CA ALA A 311 -28.51 -16.43 -2.79
C ALA A 311 -27.69 -17.67 -3.23
N GLY A 312 -27.32 -18.51 -2.27
CA GLY A 312 -26.59 -19.77 -2.52
C GLY A 312 -25.06 -19.66 -2.44
N VAL A 313 -24.52 -18.50 -2.07
CA VAL A 313 -23.08 -18.32 -1.86
C VAL A 313 -22.62 -18.95 -0.55
N ASP A 314 -21.38 -19.46 -0.53
CA ASP A 314 -20.71 -19.86 0.71
C ASP A 314 -20.16 -18.62 1.42
N LEU A 315 -20.82 -18.22 2.51
CA LEU A 315 -20.45 -17.03 3.28
C LEU A 315 -19.04 -17.12 3.87
N GLU A 316 -18.58 -18.32 4.24
CA GLU A 316 -17.26 -18.52 4.84
C GLU A 316 -16.15 -18.40 3.79
N LEU A 317 -16.40 -18.90 2.58
CA LEU A 317 -15.50 -18.68 1.45
C LEU A 317 -15.34 -17.18 1.15
N TYR A 318 -16.43 -16.42 1.08
CA TYR A 318 -16.34 -14.98 0.77
C TYR A 318 -15.74 -14.17 1.92
N ARG A 319 -16.05 -14.49 3.18
CA ARG A 319 -15.35 -13.94 4.35
C ARG A 319 -13.84 -14.17 4.27
N THR A 320 -13.43 -15.37 3.88
CA THR A 320 -12.00 -15.71 3.70
C THR A 320 -11.36 -14.88 2.58
N LYS A 321 -12.05 -14.72 1.44
CA LYS A 321 -11.58 -13.86 0.35
C LYS A 321 -11.39 -12.41 0.77
N GLU A 322 -12.32 -11.85 1.53
CA GLU A 322 -12.16 -10.50 2.09
C GLU A 322 -10.95 -10.39 3.01
N LEU A 323 -10.66 -11.43 3.82
CA LEU A 323 -9.50 -11.43 4.71
C LEU A 323 -8.17 -11.53 3.95
N VAL A 324 -8.09 -12.43 2.96
CA VAL A 324 -6.93 -12.53 2.04
C VAL A 324 -6.68 -11.18 1.36
N ASP A 325 -7.75 -10.54 0.90
CA ASP A 325 -7.69 -9.23 0.26
C ASP A 325 -7.22 -8.12 1.22
N ARG A 326 -7.65 -8.11 2.49
CA ARG A 326 -7.11 -7.21 3.54
C ARG A 326 -5.61 -7.43 3.76
N VAL A 327 -5.17 -8.69 3.88
CA VAL A 327 -3.74 -9.04 4.04
C VAL A 327 -2.90 -8.52 2.88
N ASN A 328 -3.32 -8.83 1.65
CA ASN A 328 -2.61 -8.43 0.44
C ASN A 328 -2.56 -6.91 0.29
N THR A 329 -3.67 -6.24 0.59
CA THR A 329 -3.75 -4.78 0.55
C THR A 329 -2.83 -4.14 1.57
N THR A 330 -2.84 -4.62 2.81
CA THR A 330 -1.96 -4.07 3.85
C THR A 330 -0.49 -4.31 3.54
N GLY A 331 -0.13 -5.50 3.08
CA GLY A 331 1.24 -5.81 2.63
C GLY A 331 1.69 -4.91 1.48
N MET A 332 0.84 -4.70 0.48
CA MET A 332 1.17 -3.84 -0.65
C MET A 332 1.27 -2.36 -0.27
N ILE A 333 0.33 -1.84 0.53
CA ILE A 333 0.28 -0.41 0.84
C ILE A 333 1.36 -0.01 1.84
N TRP A 334 1.56 -0.74 2.94
CA TRP A 334 2.50 -0.31 3.97
C TRP A 334 3.87 -0.99 3.90
N LEU A 335 3.98 -2.16 3.28
CA LEU A 335 5.27 -2.86 3.15
C LEU A 335 5.79 -2.85 1.70
N GLY A 336 4.96 -2.56 0.70
CA GLY A 336 5.37 -2.71 -0.70
C GLY A 336 5.70 -4.15 -1.05
N PHE A 337 5.12 -5.13 -0.35
CA PHE A 337 5.33 -6.55 -0.57
C PHE A 337 4.10 -7.22 -1.17
N THR A 338 4.35 -8.16 -2.07
CA THR A 338 3.31 -8.93 -2.78
C THR A 338 3.01 -10.23 -2.05
N LEU A 339 2.35 -10.14 -0.90
CA LEU A 339 2.07 -11.31 -0.04
C LEU A 339 1.19 -12.38 -0.70
N GLY A 340 0.49 -12.07 -1.79
CA GLY A 340 -0.56 -12.94 -2.35
C GLY A 340 -0.11 -14.32 -2.83
N CYS A 341 1.13 -14.48 -3.30
CA CYS A 341 1.61 -15.83 -3.65
C CYS A 341 1.69 -16.74 -2.42
N ALA A 342 1.93 -16.15 -1.25
CA ALA A 342 2.07 -16.86 0.02
C ALA A 342 0.73 -17.43 0.54
N GLU A 343 -0.41 -17.14 -0.11
CA GLU A 343 -1.71 -17.71 0.26
C GLU A 343 -1.72 -19.24 0.06
N CYS A 344 -1.16 -19.72 -1.06
CA CYS A 344 -1.29 -21.12 -1.48
C CYS A 344 -0.04 -21.96 -1.21
N HIS A 345 1.14 -21.35 -1.20
CA HIS A 345 2.44 -22.00 -1.03
C HIS A 345 3.46 -20.95 -0.55
N ASP A 346 4.68 -21.33 -0.16
CA ASP A 346 5.72 -20.33 0.17
C ASP A 346 5.97 -19.38 -1.01
N HIS A 347 6.15 -18.10 -0.73
CA HIS A 347 6.27 -17.10 -1.77
C HIS A 347 7.42 -17.43 -2.73
N LYS A 348 7.18 -17.32 -4.05
CA LYS A 348 8.09 -17.84 -5.08
C LYS A 348 9.49 -17.18 -5.07
N HIS A 349 9.56 -15.91 -4.69
CA HIS A 349 10.77 -15.08 -4.81
C HIS A 349 11.20 -14.46 -3.48
N ASP A 350 10.28 -13.77 -2.82
CA ASP A 350 10.52 -13.19 -1.50
C ASP A 350 10.52 -14.24 -0.38
N PRO A 351 11.32 -14.04 0.68
CA PRO A 351 11.49 -14.99 1.79
C PRO A 351 10.30 -14.92 2.77
N ILE A 352 9.10 -15.20 2.27
CA ILE A 352 7.85 -15.20 3.02
C ILE A 352 7.22 -16.58 2.88
N SER A 353 7.12 -17.30 3.98
CA SER A 353 6.45 -18.61 4.02
C SER A 353 4.93 -18.47 4.00
N GLN A 354 4.24 -19.54 3.59
CA GLN A 354 2.78 -19.63 3.70
C GLN A 354 2.34 -19.48 5.17
N LYS A 355 3.10 -20.02 6.11
CA LYS A 355 2.81 -19.89 7.54
C LYS A 355 2.76 -18.41 7.97
N GLU A 356 3.76 -17.62 7.56
CA GLU A 356 3.82 -16.19 7.88
C GLU A 356 2.68 -15.40 7.24
N PHE A 357 2.23 -15.78 6.05
CA PHE A 357 1.01 -15.21 5.46
C PHE A 357 -0.20 -15.41 6.37
N TYR A 358 -0.41 -16.62 6.90
CA TYR A 358 -1.54 -16.89 7.79
C TYR A 358 -1.36 -16.31 9.21
N GLN A 359 -0.12 -16.11 9.66
CA GLN A 359 0.15 -15.32 10.87
C GLN A 359 -0.27 -13.86 10.68
N PHE A 360 0.04 -13.26 9.53
CA PHE A 360 -0.40 -11.90 9.19
C PHE A 360 -1.92 -11.82 9.00
N TYR A 361 -2.52 -12.84 8.36
CA TYR A 361 -3.98 -13.01 8.22
C TYR A 361 -4.70 -13.00 9.57
N SER A 362 -4.09 -13.60 10.60
CA SER A 362 -4.72 -13.73 11.91
C SER A 362 -5.04 -12.38 12.59
N PHE A 363 -4.38 -11.28 12.20
CA PHE A 363 -4.72 -9.93 12.69
C PHE A 363 -6.11 -9.48 12.23
N PHE A 364 -6.57 -9.92 11.06
CA PHE A 364 -7.85 -9.50 10.48
C PHE A 364 -8.98 -10.50 10.74
N ASN A 365 -8.65 -11.78 11.03
CA ASN A 365 -9.62 -12.85 11.23
C ASN A 365 -10.55 -12.63 12.45
N ASN A 366 -10.11 -11.81 13.41
CA ASN A 366 -10.79 -11.55 14.67
C ASN A 366 -11.60 -10.26 14.71
N ALA A 367 -12.22 -9.88 13.60
CA ALA A 367 -13.16 -8.77 13.54
C ALA A 367 -14.44 -9.10 12.78
N ASP A 368 -15.43 -8.24 12.97
CA ASP A 368 -16.72 -8.27 12.32
C ASP A 368 -17.02 -6.94 11.63
N ASP A 369 -17.75 -7.04 10.53
CA ASP A 369 -18.32 -5.91 9.83
C ASP A 369 -19.42 -5.25 10.68
N SER A 370 -19.34 -3.94 10.84
CA SER A 370 -20.25 -3.18 11.67
C SER A 370 -20.65 -1.86 10.99
N SER A 371 -21.48 -1.08 11.67
CA SER A 371 -21.72 0.31 11.30
C SER A 371 -21.92 1.18 12.53
N VAL A 372 -21.51 2.44 12.42
CA VAL A 372 -21.81 3.48 13.40
C VAL A 372 -22.82 4.46 12.82
N LYS A 373 -23.79 4.90 13.64
CA LYS A 373 -24.73 5.93 13.21
C LYS A 373 -24.01 7.27 13.28
N VAL A 374 -23.94 7.94 12.13
CA VAL A 374 -23.33 9.26 12.02
C VAL A 374 -24.41 10.29 11.74
N SER A 375 -24.19 11.51 12.21
CA SER A 375 -25.05 12.65 11.89
C SER A 375 -24.18 13.86 11.65
N ARG A 376 -24.18 14.36 10.42
CA ARG A 376 -23.46 15.59 10.09
C ARG A 376 -24.33 16.80 10.35
N ASP A 377 -23.70 17.96 10.50
CA ASP A 377 -24.42 19.16 10.90
C ASP A 377 -25.32 19.69 9.80
N TRP A 378 -24.96 19.52 8.53
CA TRP A 378 -25.86 19.85 7.42
C TRP A 378 -27.04 18.89 7.33
N ASP A 379 -26.90 17.59 7.64
CA ASP A 379 -28.03 16.67 7.66
C ASP A 379 -29.02 17.05 8.76
N LYS A 380 -28.50 17.46 9.93
CA LYS A 380 -29.32 17.99 11.02
C LYS A 380 -30.01 19.28 10.59
N ALA A 381 -29.30 20.20 9.95
CA ALA A 381 -29.85 21.47 9.48
C ALA A 381 -30.92 21.27 8.40
N GLU A 382 -30.69 20.37 7.45
CA GLU A 382 -31.66 20.03 6.41
C GLU A 382 -32.91 19.36 7.01
N TYR A 383 -32.72 18.40 7.92
CA TYR A 383 -33.82 17.79 8.65
C TYR A 383 -34.62 18.83 9.45
N GLN A 384 -33.94 19.73 10.18
CA GLN A 384 -34.56 20.81 10.93
C GLN A 384 -35.34 21.77 10.01
N SER A 385 -34.78 22.15 8.87
CA SER A 385 -35.43 23.01 7.88
C SER A 385 -36.70 22.35 7.32
N LYS A 386 -36.59 21.08 6.90
CA LYS A 386 -37.75 20.28 6.44
C LYS A 386 -38.80 20.14 7.55
N GLN A 387 -38.38 19.92 8.79
CA GLN A 387 -39.27 19.82 9.94
C GLN A 387 -39.98 21.14 10.24
N GLN A 388 -39.29 22.28 10.16
CA GLN A 388 -39.87 23.61 10.34
C GLN A 388 -40.90 23.95 9.26
N GLN A 389 -40.74 23.45 8.04
CA GLN A 389 -41.74 23.60 6.98
C GLN A 389 -42.92 22.64 7.13
N TRP A 390 -42.66 21.42 7.58
CA TRP A 390 -43.67 20.36 7.71
C TRP A 390 -44.56 20.54 8.94
N GLN A 391 -43.98 20.88 10.10
CA GLN A 391 -44.68 20.90 11.38
C GLN A 391 -45.89 21.86 11.39
N PRO A 392 -45.81 23.13 10.93
CA PRO A 392 -46.97 24.02 10.91
C PRO A 392 -48.10 23.55 10.00
N ALA A 393 -47.76 22.90 8.87
CA ALA A 393 -48.75 22.33 7.97
C ALA A 393 -49.45 21.11 8.59
N TYR A 394 -48.70 20.29 9.34
CA TYR A 394 -49.24 19.17 10.09
C TYR A 394 -50.16 19.63 11.23
N ASP A 395 -49.72 20.58 12.05
CA ASP A 395 -50.47 21.12 13.18
C ASP A 395 -51.79 21.74 12.70
N LYS A 396 -51.77 22.51 11.60
CA LYS A 396 -52.99 23.08 11.01
C LYS A 396 -54.01 22.02 10.60
N VAL A 397 -53.55 20.90 10.01
CA VAL A 397 -54.44 19.80 9.62
C VAL A 397 -54.96 19.04 10.85
N LEU A 398 -54.13 18.91 11.89
CA LEU A 398 -54.51 18.32 13.17
C LEU A 398 -55.57 19.14 13.90
N ASP A 399 -55.45 20.47 13.89
CA ASP A 399 -56.47 21.37 14.45
C ASP A 399 -57.79 21.24 13.69
N SER A 400 -57.77 21.23 12.36
CA SER A 400 -58.97 20.99 11.54
C SER A 400 -59.57 19.59 11.73
N LEU A 401 -58.77 18.61 12.18
CA LEU A 401 -59.24 17.25 12.42
C LEU A 401 -60.17 17.16 13.63
N GLN A 402 -60.00 18.05 14.62
CA GLN A 402 -60.85 18.12 15.82
C GLN A 402 -62.31 18.43 15.48
N GLU A 403 -62.57 19.20 14.40
CA GLU A 403 -63.93 19.54 13.95
C GLU A 403 -64.75 18.33 13.49
N PHE A 404 -64.07 17.23 13.15
CA PHE A 404 -64.69 15.99 12.67
C PHE A 404 -64.78 14.93 13.78
N GLU A 405 -64.33 15.21 15.01
CA GLU A 405 -64.43 14.27 16.13
C GLU A 405 -65.90 13.94 16.45
N LYS A 406 -66.16 12.69 16.79
CA LYS A 406 -67.48 12.31 17.31
C LYS A 406 -67.71 12.94 18.70
N PRO A 407 -68.92 13.44 19.00
CA PRO A 407 -69.19 14.15 20.25
C PRO A 407 -69.15 13.26 21.50
N ASP A 408 -69.22 11.94 21.34
CA ASP A 408 -69.29 10.92 22.40
C ASP A 408 -67.96 10.20 22.67
N LEU A 409 -66.82 10.75 22.20
CA LEU A 409 -65.51 10.15 22.45
C LEU A 409 -65.15 10.16 23.95
N THR A 410 -64.83 8.98 24.47
CA THR A 410 -64.29 8.78 25.83
C THR A 410 -62.88 9.37 25.96
N ALA A 411 -62.44 9.64 27.20
CA ALA A 411 -61.09 10.11 27.47
C ALA A 411 -60.01 9.12 26.96
N GLU A 412 -60.30 7.82 27.05
CA GLU A 412 -59.42 6.73 26.58
C GLU A 412 -59.27 6.75 25.05
N GLN A 413 -60.37 6.92 24.31
CA GLN A 413 -60.35 7.03 22.85
C GLN A 413 -59.62 8.29 22.38
N LYS A 414 -59.80 9.42 23.09
CA LYS A 414 -59.03 10.63 22.80
C LYS A 414 -57.53 10.42 23.02
N ALA A 415 -57.16 9.77 24.13
CA ALA A 415 -55.76 9.42 24.40
C ALA A 415 -55.16 8.48 23.34
N GLU A 416 -55.94 7.53 22.82
CA GLU A 416 -55.54 6.65 21.72
C GLU A 416 -55.29 7.43 20.42
N ILE A 417 -56.22 8.32 20.05
CA ILE A 417 -56.10 9.20 18.89
C ILE A 417 -54.83 10.04 18.98
N THR A 418 -54.63 10.72 20.12
CA THR A 418 -53.42 11.52 20.38
C THR A 418 -52.18 10.66 20.31
N THR A 419 -52.18 9.44 20.88
CA THR A 419 -51.03 8.53 20.81
C THR A 419 -50.69 8.18 19.35
N ILE A 420 -51.69 7.91 18.51
CA ILE A 420 -51.47 7.58 17.10
C ILE A 420 -50.98 8.78 16.29
N LEU A 421 -51.54 9.96 16.53
CA LEU A 421 -51.23 11.19 15.81
C LEU A 421 -49.97 11.92 16.32
N ASP A 422 -49.52 11.69 17.55
CA ASP A 422 -48.31 12.32 18.08
C ASP A 422 -47.12 11.38 18.18
N LYS A 423 -47.33 10.13 18.61
CA LYS A 423 -46.22 9.19 18.85
C LYS A 423 -45.88 8.38 17.62
N TYR A 424 -46.89 7.79 16.97
CA TYR A 424 -46.65 6.90 15.83
C TYR A 424 -46.52 7.68 14.53
N ARG A 425 -47.41 8.64 14.25
CA ARG A 425 -47.31 9.56 13.09
C ARG A 425 -47.02 8.82 11.77
N LYS A 426 -47.76 7.73 11.51
CA LYS A 426 -47.69 6.93 10.28
C LYS A 426 -49.02 6.96 9.55
N SER A 427 -48.98 7.13 8.23
CA SER A 427 -50.17 7.10 7.38
C SER A 427 -50.93 5.77 7.44
N SER A 428 -50.22 4.65 7.65
CA SER A 428 -50.83 3.32 7.80
C SER A 428 -51.72 3.20 9.03
N ASP A 429 -51.49 4.00 10.07
CA ASP A 429 -52.23 3.94 11.33
C ASP A 429 -53.50 4.81 11.32
N LEU A 430 -53.70 5.65 10.29
CA LEU A 430 -54.91 6.49 10.17
C LEU A 430 -56.21 5.69 10.14
N LYS A 431 -56.18 4.47 9.57
CA LYS A 431 -57.34 3.57 9.53
C LYS A 431 -57.82 3.18 10.93
N LYS A 432 -56.93 3.13 11.91
CA LYS A 432 -57.25 2.76 13.30
C LYS A 432 -58.08 3.84 14.00
N ILE A 433 -57.85 5.10 13.65
CA ILE A 433 -58.55 6.23 14.27
C ILE A 433 -59.79 6.68 13.50
N THR A 434 -59.94 6.25 12.23
CA THR A 434 -61.02 6.70 11.33
C THR A 434 -62.42 6.46 11.92
N SER A 435 -62.62 5.40 12.70
CA SER A 435 -63.89 5.09 13.37
C SER A 435 -64.33 6.13 14.41
N HIS A 436 -63.42 6.97 14.89
CA HIS A 436 -63.68 8.02 15.87
C HIS A 436 -64.11 9.35 15.26
N TYR A 437 -64.14 9.45 13.92
CA TYR A 437 -64.47 10.67 13.19
C TYR A 437 -65.80 10.56 12.42
N GLN A 438 -66.38 11.71 12.11
CA GLN A 438 -67.61 11.86 11.32
C GLN A 438 -67.31 11.79 9.82
N THR A 439 -66.96 10.61 9.31
CA THR A 439 -66.46 10.42 7.93
C THR A 439 -67.42 10.81 6.81
N LYS A 440 -68.72 11.01 7.11
CA LYS A 440 -69.74 11.43 6.13
C LYS A 440 -69.91 12.95 6.03
N GLN A 441 -69.24 13.72 6.89
CA GLN A 441 -69.32 15.18 6.92
C GLN A 441 -68.62 15.77 5.68
N PRO A 442 -69.21 16.78 4.99
CA PRO A 442 -68.56 17.42 3.86
C PRO A 442 -67.17 17.96 4.23
N GLY A 443 -66.17 17.64 3.41
CA GLY A 443 -64.78 18.06 3.64
C GLY A 443 -63.87 17.01 4.29
N TRP A 444 -64.43 15.93 4.85
CA TRP A 444 -63.66 14.84 5.47
C TRP A 444 -62.63 14.23 4.50
N ASP A 445 -63.06 13.81 3.31
CA ASP A 445 -62.18 13.12 2.36
C ASP A 445 -60.97 13.99 1.94
N LYS A 446 -61.19 15.31 1.83
CA LYS A 446 -60.13 16.27 1.52
C LYS A 446 -59.14 16.38 2.67
N LEU A 447 -59.63 16.52 3.90
CA LEU A 447 -58.80 16.63 5.09
C LEU A 447 -58.01 15.34 5.35
N TYR A 448 -58.67 14.18 5.25
CA TYR A 448 -58.05 12.87 5.39
C TYR A 448 -56.93 12.66 4.36
N SER A 449 -57.18 13.01 3.09
CA SER A 449 -56.16 12.94 2.02
C SER A 449 -54.98 13.89 2.28
N GLN A 450 -55.24 15.08 2.81
CA GLN A 450 -54.19 16.04 3.19
C GLN A 450 -53.34 15.51 4.36
N LEU A 451 -53.98 14.95 5.39
CA LEU A 451 -53.30 14.33 6.52
C LEU A 451 -52.45 13.12 6.09
N GLU A 452 -53.01 12.25 5.25
CA GLU A 452 -52.28 11.10 4.72
C GLU A 452 -51.06 11.53 3.91
N LYS A 453 -51.20 12.56 3.06
CA LYS A 453 -50.10 13.12 2.26
C LYS A 453 -49.01 13.70 3.16
N LEU A 454 -49.37 14.47 4.19
CA LEU A 454 -48.41 15.05 5.13
C LEU A 454 -47.69 13.96 5.93
N LEU A 455 -48.39 12.93 6.41
CA LEU A 455 -47.75 11.82 7.12
C LEU A 455 -46.80 11.02 6.21
N LYS A 456 -47.12 10.87 4.92
CA LYS A 456 -46.21 10.26 3.93
C LYS A 456 -44.99 11.15 3.62
N SER A 457 -45.14 12.47 3.65
CA SER A 457 -44.06 13.43 3.41
C SER A 457 -43.33 13.87 4.68
N ARG A 458 -43.52 13.17 5.81
CA ARG A 458 -42.89 13.50 7.08
C ARG A 458 -41.35 13.40 6.94
N PRO A 459 -40.61 14.45 7.30
CA PRO A 459 -39.15 14.39 7.34
C PRO A 459 -38.70 13.27 8.29
N SER A 460 -37.79 12.42 7.81
CA SER A 460 -37.15 11.40 8.64
C SER A 460 -35.83 11.93 9.18
N PRO A 461 -35.45 11.62 10.43
CA PRO A 461 -34.16 12.03 10.95
C PRO A 461 -33.03 11.39 10.14
N PRO A 462 -31.86 12.04 10.03
CA PRO A 462 -30.70 11.45 9.37
C PRO A 462 -30.38 10.07 9.93
N SER A 463 -30.17 9.11 9.03
CA SER A 463 -29.92 7.71 9.36
C SER A 463 -28.68 7.15 8.64
N ILE A 464 -27.68 8.02 8.46
CA ILE A 464 -26.40 7.64 7.87
C ILE A 464 -25.74 6.62 8.80
N ARG A 465 -25.33 5.50 8.20
CA ARG A 465 -24.63 4.41 8.87
C ARG A 465 -23.31 4.22 8.17
N ALA A 466 -22.24 4.78 8.72
CA ALA A 466 -20.91 4.57 8.18
C ALA A 466 -20.51 3.11 8.37
N PRO A 467 -20.06 2.40 7.33
CA PRO A 467 -19.45 1.10 7.47
C PRO A 467 -18.19 1.22 8.35
N THR A 468 -18.08 0.35 9.35
CA THR A 468 -16.91 0.28 10.24
C THR A 468 -16.49 -1.16 10.47
N PHE A 469 -15.30 -1.36 10.99
CA PHE A 469 -14.77 -2.67 11.35
C PHE A 469 -14.61 -2.76 12.86
N LYS A 470 -14.95 -3.90 13.47
CA LYS A 470 -14.99 -4.03 14.92
C LYS A 470 -14.29 -5.31 15.38
N GLU A 471 -13.30 -5.16 16.26
CA GLU A 471 -12.61 -6.28 16.91
C GLU A 471 -13.57 -7.13 17.76
N ARG A 472 -13.39 -8.45 17.65
CA ARG A 472 -14.02 -9.45 18.51
C ARG A 472 -13.24 -9.57 19.82
N THR A 473 -13.88 -9.16 20.91
CA THR A 473 -13.38 -9.33 22.28
C THR A 473 -13.84 -10.65 22.93
N LYS A 474 -14.83 -11.32 22.32
CA LYS A 474 -15.37 -12.61 22.73
C LYS A 474 -15.47 -13.52 21.52
N ASP A 475 -15.45 -14.84 21.75
CA ASP A 475 -15.58 -15.87 20.71
C ASP A 475 -14.61 -15.61 19.54
N ARG A 476 -13.33 -15.40 19.87
CA ARG A 476 -12.27 -15.22 18.88
C ARG A 476 -12.14 -16.46 18.01
N ARG A 477 -11.85 -16.24 16.73
CA ARG A 477 -11.66 -17.27 15.73
C ARG A 477 -10.21 -17.74 15.78
N ASP A 478 -10.03 -19.05 15.75
CA ASP A 478 -8.74 -19.66 15.49
C ASP A 478 -8.37 -19.44 14.02
N THR A 479 -7.07 -19.26 13.76
CA THR A 479 -6.53 -19.13 12.40
C THR A 479 -5.70 -20.37 12.10
N PHE A 480 -5.91 -20.95 10.93
CA PHE A 480 -5.15 -22.10 10.43
C PHE A 480 -4.52 -21.75 9.09
N VAL A 481 -3.38 -22.37 8.77
CA VAL A 481 -2.86 -22.36 7.41
C VAL A 481 -3.86 -23.06 6.49
N HIS A 482 -4.28 -22.45 5.39
CA HIS A 482 -5.12 -23.13 4.42
C HIS A 482 -4.26 -23.92 3.44
N VAL A 483 -4.40 -25.25 3.42
CA VAL A 483 -3.61 -26.11 2.54
C VAL A 483 -3.92 -25.76 1.08
N ARG A 484 -2.91 -25.31 0.34
CA ARG A 484 -3.04 -24.81 -1.05
C ARG A 484 -4.03 -23.65 -1.21
N GLY A 485 -4.25 -22.85 -0.16
CA GLY A 485 -5.19 -21.73 -0.16
C GLY A 485 -6.66 -22.16 -0.06
N ILE A 486 -6.96 -23.44 0.12
CA ILE A 486 -8.33 -23.94 0.18
C ILE A 486 -8.90 -23.67 1.58
N TYR A 487 -9.80 -22.69 1.70
CA TYR A 487 -10.30 -22.15 2.97
C TYR A 487 -10.80 -23.18 4.00
N ASN A 488 -11.35 -24.32 3.54
CA ASN A 488 -11.89 -25.37 4.41
C ASN A 488 -10.93 -26.55 4.64
N GLN A 489 -9.68 -26.46 4.18
CA GLN A 489 -8.63 -27.44 4.43
C GLN A 489 -7.59 -26.84 5.38
N HIS A 490 -7.79 -27.08 6.68
CA HIS A 490 -6.93 -26.52 7.72
C HIS A 490 -5.65 -27.36 7.90
N GLY A 491 -4.51 -26.67 7.92
CA GLY A 491 -3.20 -27.18 8.31
C GLY A 491 -2.86 -26.78 9.75
N GLU A 492 -1.62 -26.34 9.97
CA GLU A 492 -1.14 -25.90 11.29
C GLU A 492 -1.95 -24.68 11.79
N GLN A 493 -2.30 -24.67 13.07
CA GLN A 493 -2.86 -23.49 13.73
C GLN A 493 -1.77 -22.43 13.90
N VAL A 494 -2.11 -21.17 13.66
CA VAL A 494 -1.18 -20.04 13.78
C VAL A 494 -1.76 -18.93 14.65
N THR A 495 -0.88 -18.14 15.25
CA THR A 495 -1.21 -16.92 15.99
C THR A 495 -0.77 -15.69 15.19
N PRO A 496 -1.27 -14.48 15.52
CA PRO A 496 -0.79 -13.25 14.89
C PRO A 496 0.73 -13.13 14.91
N GLY A 497 1.30 -12.70 13.79
CA GLY A 497 2.75 -12.55 13.59
C GLY A 497 3.06 -11.91 12.24
N THR A 498 4.31 -11.48 12.06
CA THR A 498 4.77 -10.77 10.86
C THR A 498 5.90 -11.55 10.17
N PRO A 499 6.19 -11.28 8.89
CA PRO A 499 7.28 -11.95 8.18
C PRO A 499 8.63 -11.74 8.89
N ALA A 500 9.36 -12.83 9.13
CA ALA A 500 10.63 -12.83 9.88
C ALA A 500 11.77 -12.09 9.16
N VAL A 501 11.58 -11.73 7.89
CA VAL A 501 12.51 -10.89 7.13
C VAL A 501 12.42 -9.40 7.51
N LEU A 502 11.39 -9.02 8.26
CA LEU A 502 11.15 -7.67 8.77
C LEU A 502 11.44 -7.62 10.28
N PRO A 503 11.47 -6.42 10.90
CA PRO A 503 11.72 -6.32 12.34
C PRO A 503 10.85 -7.25 13.17
N GLU A 504 11.46 -7.82 14.20
CA GLU A 504 10.81 -8.78 15.08
C GLU A 504 9.51 -8.19 15.67
N PHE A 505 8.42 -8.95 15.53
CA PHE A 505 7.16 -8.59 16.13
C PHE A 505 7.13 -9.03 17.60
N ASN A 506 7.36 -8.07 18.50
CA ASN A 506 7.25 -8.30 19.93
C ASN A 506 5.78 -8.26 20.36
N SER A 507 5.12 -9.41 20.38
CA SER A 507 3.85 -9.53 21.10
C SER A 507 4.13 -9.39 22.59
N GLY A 508 3.62 -8.34 23.24
CA GLY A 508 3.62 -8.26 24.70
C GLY A 508 2.79 -9.40 25.34
N GLU A 509 2.68 -9.41 26.67
CA GLU A 509 1.84 -10.40 27.40
C GLU A 509 0.33 -10.27 27.10
N SER A 510 -0.09 -9.18 26.44
CA SER A 510 -1.47 -8.91 26.06
C SER A 510 -1.87 -9.61 24.76
N LEU A 511 -3.17 -9.81 24.60
CA LEU A 511 -3.77 -10.34 23.37
C LEU A 511 -3.41 -9.49 22.15
N THR A 512 -2.63 -10.07 21.23
CA THR A 512 -2.23 -9.43 19.99
C THR A 512 -3.40 -9.16 19.04
N ASN A 513 -3.49 -7.94 18.51
CA ASN A 513 -4.57 -7.45 17.67
C ASN A 513 -4.07 -6.45 16.60
N ARG A 514 -5.00 -5.86 15.82
CA ARG A 514 -4.65 -4.94 14.72
C ARG A 514 -3.92 -3.67 15.16
N LEU A 515 -4.12 -3.21 16.40
CA LEU A 515 -3.42 -2.02 16.90
C LEU A 515 -1.92 -2.30 17.07
N ASP A 516 -1.57 -3.50 17.54
CA ASP A 516 -0.17 -3.93 17.64
C ASP A 516 0.49 -4.01 16.25
N LEU A 517 -0.24 -4.55 15.25
CA LEU A 517 0.22 -4.56 13.86
C LEU A 517 0.43 -3.12 13.34
N ALA A 518 -0.52 -2.22 13.60
CA ALA A 518 -0.43 -0.83 13.17
C ALA A 518 0.79 -0.13 13.79
N HIS A 519 1.07 -0.34 15.08
CA HIS A 519 2.28 0.19 15.72
C HIS A 519 3.56 -0.45 15.18
N TRP A 520 3.54 -1.75 14.86
CA TRP A 520 4.69 -2.44 14.27
C TRP A 520 5.08 -1.89 12.89
N LEU A 521 4.11 -1.53 12.05
CA LEU A 521 4.36 -0.91 10.74
C LEU A 521 5.14 0.41 10.86
N PHE A 522 4.98 1.14 11.96
CA PHE A 522 5.59 2.45 12.20
C PHE A 522 6.73 2.42 13.22
N GLN A 523 7.27 1.24 13.54
CA GLN A 523 8.50 1.14 14.32
C GLN A 523 9.66 1.81 13.55
N GLU A 524 10.54 2.52 14.27
CA GLU A 524 11.66 3.26 13.67
C GLU A 524 12.61 2.39 12.85
N ASN A 525 12.71 1.10 13.20
CA ASN A 525 13.53 0.13 12.49
C ASN A 525 12.82 -0.57 11.33
N ASN A 526 11.55 -0.26 11.04
CA ASN A 526 10.83 -0.77 9.87
C ASN A 526 11.29 -0.04 8.60
N PRO A 527 11.99 -0.74 7.68
CA PRO A 527 12.63 -0.08 6.56
C PRO A 527 11.67 0.21 5.40
N LEU A 528 10.49 -0.41 5.37
CA LEU A 528 9.61 -0.41 4.19
C LEU A 528 8.57 0.69 4.22
N THR A 529 7.86 0.86 5.34
CA THR A 529 6.74 1.82 5.44
C THR A 529 7.08 3.25 5.01
N PRO A 530 8.17 3.88 5.50
CA PRO A 530 8.53 5.22 5.03
C PRO A 530 8.97 5.23 3.55
N ARG A 531 9.76 4.24 3.08
CA ARG A 531 10.20 4.17 1.68
C ARG A 531 9.03 4.06 0.72
N VAL A 532 8.07 3.19 1.04
CA VAL A 532 6.88 2.96 0.23
C VAL A 532 6.00 4.21 0.19
N ALA A 533 5.79 4.87 1.33
CA ALA A 533 5.01 6.10 1.40
C ALA A 533 5.65 7.25 0.59
N VAL A 534 6.94 7.52 0.82
CA VAL A 534 7.68 8.58 0.11
C VAL A 534 7.74 8.30 -1.39
N ASN A 535 7.97 7.04 -1.79
CA ASN A 535 8.02 6.68 -3.20
C ASN A 535 6.70 6.96 -3.93
N ARG A 536 5.55 6.72 -3.27
CA ARG A 536 4.23 7.03 -3.86
C ARG A 536 3.99 8.53 -3.97
N ILE A 537 4.32 9.30 -2.93
CA ILE A 537 4.24 10.78 -3.00
C ILE A 537 5.08 11.29 -4.17
N TRP A 538 6.32 10.79 -4.29
CA TRP A 538 7.20 11.12 -5.40
C TRP A 538 6.58 10.73 -6.75
N GLN A 539 6.03 9.52 -6.87
CA GLN A 539 5.38 9.08 -8.10
C GLN A 539 4.18 9.96 -8.48
N HIS A 540 3.37 10.40 -7.53
CA HIS A 540 2.21 11.25 -7.82
C HIS A 540 2.61 12.64 -8.31
N LEU A 541 3.74 13.17 -7.83
CA LEU A 541 4.28 14.46 -8.25
C LEU A 541 5.05 14.37 -9.59
N PHE A 542 5.80 13.29 -9.82
CA PHE A 542 6.72 13.15 -10.94
C PHE A 542 6.33 12.08 -11.98
N ALA A 543 5.13 11.51 -11.86
CA ALA A 543 4.58 10.40 -12.66
C ALA A 543 5.33 9.05 -12.60
N ARG A 544 6.56 9.03 -12.08
CA ARG A 544 7.36 7.82 -11.84
C ARG A 544 8.00 7.90 -10.45
N GLY A 545 7.86 6.83 -9.67
CA GLY A 545 8.53 6.72 -8.38
C GLY A 545 10.05 6.65 -8.52
N LEU A 546 10.78 6.92 -7.43
CA LEU A 546 12.20 6.63 -7.33
C LEU A 546 12.47 5.12 -7.55
N VAL A 547 11.56 4.30 -7.04
CA VAL A 547 11.33 2.89 -7.34
C VAL A 547 10.18 2.82 -8.34
N ALA A 548 10.43 2.31 -9.55
CA ALA A 548 9.43 2.34 -10.61
C ALA A 548 8.28 1.34 -10.41
N THR A 549 8.47 0.35 -9.54
CA THR A 549 7.49 -0.66 -9.12
C THR A 549 6.90 -0.27 -7.75
N PRO A 550 5.93 0.64 -7.67
CA PRO A 550 5.48 1.20 -6.39
C PRO A 550 4.79 0.22 -5.44
N ASN A 551 4.44 -0.97 -5.93
CA ASN A 551 3.77 -2.02 -5.17
C ASN A 551 4.67 -3.25 -4.95
N ASP A 552 5.92 -3.21 -5.40
CA ASP A 552 6.87 -4.31 -5.26
C ASP A 552 8.27 -3.75 -4.95
N PHE A 553 8.60 -3.82 -3.66
CA PHE A 553 9.91 -3.56 -3.06
C PHE A 553 10.63 -4.88 -2.75
N GLY A 554 10.04 -6.01 -3.16
CA GLY A 554 10.58 -7.35 -3.07
C GLY A 554 11.70 -7.60 -4.08
N THR A 555 12.03 -8.87 -4.25
CA THR A 555 13.12 -9.38 -5.09
C THR A 555 12.90 -9.10 -6.57
N LYS A 556 11.63 -8.99 -7.02
CA LYS A 556 11.26 -8.67 -8.40
C LYS A 556 11.01 -7.18 -8.64
N GLY A 557 11.05 -6.36 -7.58
CA GLY A 557 10.97 -4.91 -7.67
C GLY A 557 12.21 -4.26 -8.30
N GLU A 558 12.03 -3.14 -8.99
CA GLU A 558 13.17 -2.35 -9.49
C GLU A 558 13.93 -1.69 -8.32
N PRO A 559 15.26 -1.61 -8.34
CA PRO A 559 16.00 -0.83 -7.36
C PRO A 559 15.71 0.68 -7.53
N PRO A 560 15.85 1.49 -6.47
CA PRO A 560 15.65 2.92 -6.55
C PRO A 560 16.68 3.57 -7.46
N THR A 561 16.25 4.50 -8.30
CA THR A 561 17.13 5.32 -9.15
C THR A 561 18.02 6.27 -8.33
N HIS A 562 17.52 6.71 -7.17
CA HIS A 562 18.21 7.61 -6.24
C HIS A 562 18.03 7.11 -4.80
N PRO A 563 18.77 6.06 -4.38
CA PRO A 563 18.59 5.43 -3.05
C PRO A 563 18.77 6.42 -1.89
N LEU A 564 19.78 7.29 -1.97
CA LEU A 564 20.06 8.30 -0.93
C LEU A 564 19.05 9.47 -0.90
N LEU A 565 18.17 9.56 -1.89
CA LEU A 565 17.08 10.53 -1.88
C LEU A 565 15.78 9.91 -1.38
N LEU A 566 15.63 8.59 -1.55
CA LEU A 566 14.51 7.82 -1.02
C LEU A 566 14.61 7.65 0.50
N ASP A 567 15.82 7.36 0.98
CA ASP A 567 16.20 7.28 2.40
C ASP A 567 16.51 8.67 2.96
#